data_AF-A0A954QZG7-F1
#
_entry.id   AF-A0A954QZG7-F1
#
_cell.length_a   1.000
_cell.length_b   1.000
_cell.length_c   1.000
_cell.angle_alpha   90.00
_cell.angle_beta   90.00
_cell.angle_gamma   90.00
#
_symmetry.space_group_name_H-M   'P 1'
#
loop_
_entity.id
_entity.type
_entity.pdbx_description
1 polymer ?
#
loop_
_entity_poly.entity_id
_entity_poly.type
_entity_poly.pdbx_seq_one_letter_code
_entity_poly.pdbx_strand_id
1 'polypeptide(L)'
;MMLLTSAADWKRLVRVAPFLLLCLLAIGCTPRVIVRAHPQPNDRGIRFYRPKPYLKVEPAEVAIDKNQTSFVPGVVRISLVYMPDFSEEYSIDVRSGLGIANVGIKLQDGWNLTEISQELDSQTDENTKAFASLLSAVGDVVPTSSGGDRTTTPSFTVPARNVPIGFYESIIGLDARGCKRLYGFRFVGFVPFSGCPLNMGGSQSACCDDPNSGLYGLSFVDGQMVFLPLSEMAHMAAIPAAPNPNGPIARSSKAQGADRSSQAAVGLPAVPLALPLTAEQLRGIEEQLRAQLTSIFDSIGEVRAMSIGDRIQVRIQVPAATPPLPIQRAAQAWLQDNLGVSQAFDVELANPLRQNARMK
;
A
#
# COMPACT_ATOMS: atom_id res chain seq x y z
N MET A 1 29.12 46.12 37.40
CA MET A 1 29.17 45.58 38.77
C MET A 1 28.83 46.73 39.73
N MET A 2 27.54 47.09 39.81
CA MET A 2 27.05 48.16 40.71
C MET A 2 26.73 47.53 42.06
N LEU A 3 27.49 47.91 43.09
CA LEU A 3 27.30 47.48 44.47
C LEU A 3 26.15 48.29 45.09
N LEU A 4 25.02 47.64 45.38
CA LEU A 4 23.94 48.19 46.19
C LEU A 4 24.40 48.29 47.65
N THR A 5 24.79 49.48 48.12
CA THR A 5 25.34 49.70 49.48
C THR A 5 24.43 50.54 50.40
N SER A 6 23.13 50.65 50.12
CA SER A 6 22.20 51.42 50.97
C SER A 6 21.34 50.51 51.85
N ALA A 7 21.41 50.72 53.17
CA ALA A 7 20.58 50.01 54.16
C ALA A 7 19.07 50.21 53.96
N ALA A 8 18.65 51.23 53.18
CA ALA A 8 17.26 51.44 52.80
C ALA A 8 16.77 50.43 51.74
N ASP A 9 17.65 49.88 50.91
CA ASP A 9 17.31 48.93 49.85
C ASP A 9 17.05 47.52 50.39
N TRP A 10 17.71 47.14 51.50
CA TRP A 10 17.49 45.84 52.15
C TRP A 10 16.04 45.67 52.65
N LYS A 11 15.45 46.73 53.22
CA LYS A 11 14.06 46.69 53.70
C LYS A 11 13.03 46.56 52.57
N ARG A 12 13.35 47.05 51.36
CA ARG A 12 12.52 46.85 50.16
C ARG A 12 12.66 45.42 49.65
N LEU A 13 13.86 44.86 49.64
CA LEU A 13 14.12 43.50 49.18
C LEU A 13 13.43 42.44 50.05
N VAL A 14 13.45 42.61 51.38
CA VAL A 14 12.76 41.70 52.32
C VAL A 14 11.22 41.73 52.15
N ARG A 15 10.64 42.87 51.75
CA ARG A 15 9.19 42.97 51.50
C ARG A 15 8.76 42.37 50.17
N VAL A 16 9.63 42.41 49.15
CA VAL A 16 9.33 41.88 47.81
C VAL A 16 9.60 40.37 47.71
N ALA A 17 10.54 39.85 48.50
CA ALA A 17 10.93 38.43 48.52
C ALA A 17 9.75 37.43 48.70
N PRO A 18 8.83 37.57 49.67
CA PRO A 18 7.73 36.62 49.83
C PRO A 18 6.74 36.66 48.66
N PHE A 19 6.54 37.83 48.06
CA PHE A 19 5.66 37.99 46.90
C PHE A 19 6.26 37.31 45.66
N LEU A 20 7.57 37.46 45.46
CA LEU A 20 8.29 36.83 44.35
C LEU A 20 8.35 35.31 44.51
N LEU A 21 8.51 34.81 45.74
CA LEU A 21 8.42 33.37 46.05
C LEU A 21 7.01 32.82 45.79
N LEU A 22 5.95 33.54 46.18
CA LEU A 22 4.56 33.16 45.90
C LEU A 22 4.28 33.11 44.39
N CYS A 23 4.76 34.12 43.64
CA CYS A 23 4.65 34.12 42.18
C CYS A 23 5.40 32.93 41.55
N LEU A 24 6.59 32.60 42.02
CA LEU A 24 7.36 31.43 41.52
C LEU A 24 6.66 30.10 41.82
N LEU A 25 6.02 29.97 42.98
CA LEU A 25 5.24 28.77 43.34
C LEU A 25 3.95 28.65 42.52
N ALA A 26 3.31 29.77 42.17
CA ALA A 26 2.07 29.76 41.38
C ALA A 26 2.30 29.34 39.91
N ILE A 27 3.47 29.61 39.33
CA ILE A 27 3.77 29.28 37.92
C ILE A 27 3.93 27.76 37.69
N GLY A 28 4.33 27.00 38.71
CA GLY A 28 4.58 25.56 38.58
C GLY A 28 3.33 24.66 38.64
N CYS A 29 2.19 25.21 39.03
CA CYS A 29 0.98 24.43 39.34
C CYS A 29 -0.15 24.58 38.32
N THR A 30 0.10 25.20 37.16
CA THR A 30 -0.93 25.32 36.14
C THR A 30 -1.16 23.97 35.45
N PRO A 31 -2.42 23.56 35.20
CA PRO A 31 -2.70 22.37 34.43
C PRO A 31 -2.01 22.47 33.06
N ARG A 32 -1.38 21.38 32.62
CA ARG A 32 -0.64 21.35 31.36
C ARG A 32 -0.82 20.03 30.65
N VAL A 33 -1.11 20.10 29.36
CA VAL A 33 -1.06 18.96 28.45
C VAL A 33 0.24 19.06 27.66
N ILE A 34 1.06 18.01 27.74
CA ILE A 34 2.33 17.92 27.02
C ILE A 34 2.21 16.79 26.02
N VAL A 35 2.31 17.13 24.73
CA VAL A 35 2.45 16.16 23.66
C VAL A 35 3.93 16.00 23.34
N ARG A 36 4.44 14.77 23.38
CA ARG A 36 5.82 14.45 23.03
C ARG A 36 5.85 13.56 21.80
N ALA A 37 6.67 13.90 20.82
CA ALA A 37 7.00 13.01 19.71
C ALA A 37 8.11 12.05 20.14
N HIS A 38 8.07 10.81 19.65
CA HIS A 38 9.05 9.74 19.94
C HIS A 38 9.28 9.52 21.44
N PRO A 39 8.21 9.16 22.19
CA PRO A 39 8.31 9.01 23.63
C PRO A 39 9.30 7.91 24.04
N GLN A 40 10.16 8.23 24.99
CA GLN A 40 11.10 7.27 25.58
C GLN A 40 10.33 6.19 26.37
N PRO A 41 10.93 5.01 26.63
CA PRO A 41 10.26 3.95 27.40
C PRO A 41 9.78 4.38 28.79
N ASN A 42 10.42 5.38 29.38
CA ASN A 42 10.09 5.95 30.69
C ASN A 42 9.14 7.17 30.64
N ASP A 43 8.75 7.62 29.44
CA ASP A 43 7.80 8.72 29.31
C ASP A 43 6.42 8.29 29.82
N ARG A 44 5.82 9.18 30.61
CA ARG A 44 4.48 9.02 31.15
C ARG A 44 3.47 9.57 30.15
N GLY A 45 2.25 9.03 30.18
CA GLY A 45 1.16 9.49 29.35
C GLY A 45 0.55 8.39 28.48
N ILE A 46 -0.53 8.75 27.80
CA ILE A 46 -1.22 7.86 26.87
C ILE A 46 -0.48 7.91 25.53
N ARG A 47 -0.05 6.74 25.05
CA ARG A 47 0.62 6.59 23.75
C ARG A 47 -0.40 6.49 22.64
N PHE A 48 -0.14 7.15 21.52
CA PHE A 48 -0.96 7.09 20.32
C PHE A 48 -0.08 7.21 19.08
N TYR A 49 -0.63 6.85 17.92
CA TYR A 49 0.11 6.83 16.66
C TYR A 49 -0.61 7.68 15.63
N ARG A 50 0.17 8.28 14.73
CA ARG A 50 -0.43 8.99 13.60
C ARG A 50 -1.07 7.99 12.63
N PRO A 51 -2.30 8.25 12.13
CA PRO A 51 -2.88 7.42 11.10
C PRO A 51 -2.12 7.59 9.78
N LYS A 52 -1.74 6.48 9.17
CA LYS A 52 -1.12 6.42 7.85
C LYS A 52 -1.99 5.66 6.87
N PRO A 53 -2.21 6.19 5.66
CA PRO A 53 -3.01 5.53 4.65
C PRO A 53 -2.25 4.37 4.00
N TYR A 54 -2.94 3.26 3.79
CA TYR A 54 -2.48 2.09 3.04
C TYR A 54 -3.50 1.72 1.98
N LEU A 55 -3.04 1.24 0.84
CA LEU A 55 -3.91 0.58 -0.12
C LEU A 55 -4.02 -0.90 0.26
N LYS A 56 -5.24 -1.33 0.57
CA LYS A 56 -5.56 -2.73 0.80
C LYS A 56 -6.10 -3.33 -0.49
N VAL A 57 -5.40 -4.32 -1.02
CA VAL A 57 -5.77 -5.07 -2.22
C VAL A 57 -6.27 -6.44 -1.78
N GLU A 58 -7.51 -6.77 -2.16
CA GLU A 58 -8.19 -8.03 -1.87
C GLU A 58 -8.76 -8.64 -3.15
N PRO A 59 -8.99 -9.96 -3.22
CA PRO A 59 -9.78 -10.54 -4.30
C PRO A 59 -11.15 -9.87 -4.38
N ALA A 60 -11.61 -9.56 -5.61
CA ALA A 60 -12.94 -9.00 -5.77
C ALA A 60 -14.00 -10.10 -5.56
N GLU A 61 -14.98 -9.80 -4.71
CA GLU A 61 -16.14 -10.64 -4.46
C GLU A 61 -17.35 -10.08 -5.20
N VAL A 62 -18.09 -10.94 -5.88
CA VAL A 62 -19.40 -10.63 -6.45
C VAL A 62 -20.46 -11.41 -5.68
N ALA A 63 -21.50 -10.71 -5.23
CA ALA A 63 -22.66 -11.34 -4.64
C ALA A 63 -23.41 -12.11 -5.74
N ILE A 64 -23.41 -13.43 -5.66
CA ILE A 64 -24.24 -14.29 -6.53
C ILE A 64 -25.66 -14.30 -5.99
N ASP A 65 -25.80 -14.42 -4.66
CA ASP A 65 -27.07 -14.43 -3.94
C ASP A 65 -26.95 -13.65 -2.62
N LYS A 66 -28.08 -13.41 -1.95
CA LYS A 66 -28.12 -12.68 -0.65
C LYS A 66 -27.21 -13.27 0.44
N ASN A 67 -26.91 -14.57 0.35
CA ASN A 67 -26.12 -15.31 1.34
C ASN A 67 -24.83 -15.92 0.76
N GLN A 68 -24.50 -15.64 -0.51
CA GLN A 68 -23.35 -16.27 -1.16
C GLN A 68 -22.58 -15.25 -2.01
N THR A 69 -21.31 -15.08 -1.68
CA THR A 69 -20.34 -14.36 -2.50
C THR A 69 -19.43 -15.35 -3.21
N SER A 70 -18.95 -14.99 -4.39
CA SER A 70 -17.94 -15.75 -5.13
C SER A 70 -16.84 -14.82 -5.59
N PHE A 71 -15.62 -15.34 -5.61
CA PHE A 71 -14.46 -14.61 -6.09
C PHE A 71 -14.47 -14.54 -7.62
N VAL A 72 -14.15 -13.36 -8.15
CA VAL A 72 -13.95 -13.16 -9.60
C VAL A 72 -12.46 -13.28 -9.91
N PRO A 73 -12.03 -14.33 -10.65
CA PRO A 73 -10.63 -14.47 -11.05
C PRO A 73 -10.16 -13.26 -11.86
N GLY A 74 -8.94 -12.80 -11.60
CA GLY A 74 -8.31 -11.70 -12.34
C GLY A 74 -8.89 -10.31 -12.02
N VAL A 75 -9.70 -10.17 -10.96
CA VAL A 75 -10.21 -8.86 -10.49
C VAL A 75 -9.91 -8.71 -9.01
N VAL A 76 -9.42 -7.52 -8.64
CA VAL A 76 -9.12 -7.17 -7.24
C VAL A 76 -9.91 -5.95 -6.80
N ARG A 77 -10.30 -5.92 -5.53
CA ARG A 77 -10.87 -4.76 -4.85
C ARG A 77 -9.74 -4.02 -4.14
N ILE A 78 -9.60 -2.74 -4.46
CA ILE A 78 -8.67 -1.83 -3.81
C ILE A 78 -9.47 -0.93 -2.87
N SER A 79 -9.02 -0.78 -1.64
CA SER A 79 -9.63 0.09 -0.64
C SER A 79 -8.57 0.84 0.16
N LEU A 80 -8.90 2.04 0.60
CA LEU A 80 -8.01 2.86 1.44
C LEU A 80 -8.19 2.51 2.93
N VAL A 81 -7.17 2.04 3.61
CA VAL A 81 -7.26 1.72 5.05
C VAL A 81 -6.25 2.56 5.82
N TYR A 82 -6.71 3.20 6.89
CA TYR A 82 -5.84 3.95 7.80
C TYR A 82 -5.41 3.05 8.95
N MET A 83 -4.10 3.00 9.19
CA MET A 83 -3.46 2.15 10.20
C MET A 83 -2.40 2.94 10.98
N PRO A 84 -2.01 2.50 12.19
CA PRO A 84 -1.00 3.20 12.99
C PRO A 84 0.36 3.24 12.29
N ASP A 85 0.97 4.42 12.23
CA ASP A 85 2.38 4.57 11.88
C ASP A 85 3.26 4.44 13.12
N PHE A 86 3.87 3.27 13.29
CA PHE A 86 4.77 2.99 14.40
C PHE A 86 6.07 3.81 14.38
N SER A 87 6.41 4.45 13.25
CA SER A 87 7.54 5.37 13.20
C SER A 87 7.20 6.76 13.79
N GLU A 88 5.91 7.11 13.82
CA GLU A 88 5.39 8.38 14.35
C GLU A 88 4.55 8.12 15.62
N GLU A 89 5.20 7.61 16.66
CA GLU A 89 4.61 7.46 18.00
C GLU A 89 4.63 8.80 18.77
N TYR A 90 3.55 9.08 19.48
CA TYR A 90 3.40 10.23 20.36
C TYR A 90 2.91 9.82 21.74
N SER A 91 3.19 10.63 22.76
CA SER A 91 2.57 10.50 24.08
C SER A 91 1.90 11.79 24.53
N ILE A 92 0.77 11.65 25.24
CA ILE A 92 0.06 12.76 25.89
C ILE A 92 0.19 12.60 27.39
N ASP A 93 0.96 13.49 28.02
CA ASP A 93 1.04 13.61 29.49
C ASP A 93 0.10 14.75 29.92
N VAL A 94 -0.92 14.41 30.71
CA VAL A 94 -1.86 15.38 31.27
C VAL A 94 -1.50 15.58 32.74
N ARG A 95 -1.12 16.80 33.09
CA ARG A 95 -0.87 17.20 34.48
C ARG A 95 -2.03 18.04 34.97
N SER A 96 -2.81 17.50 35.89
CA SER A 96 -3.81 18.25 36.64
C SER A 96 -3.09 19.19 37.61
N GLY A 97 -3.22 20.49 37.41
CA GLY A 97 -2.64 21.52 38.26
C GLY A 97 -3.37 21.70 39.60
N LEU A 98 -3.20 22.86 40.23
CA LEU A 98 -4.07 23.31 41.33
C LEU A 98 -5.46 23.67 40.77
N GLY A 99 -6.28 22.64 40.55
CA GLY A 99 -7.65 22.77 40.01
C GLY A 99 -8.19 21.42 39.51
N ILE A 100 -9.50 21.36 39.25
CA ILE A 100 -10.14 20.22 38.60
C ILE A 100 -9.95 20.41 37.10
N ALA A 101 -9.10 19.59 36.48
CA ALA A 101 -8.94 19.53 35.03
C ALA A 101 -9.56 18.22 34.54
N ASN A 102 -10.73 18.32 33.91
CA ASN A 102 -11.38 17.17 33.27
C ASN A 102 -10.89 17.11 31.81
N VAL A 103 -9.85 16.32 31.59
CA VAL A 103 -9.33 16.06 30.24
C VAL A 103 -9.82 14.69 29.78
N GLY A 104 -10.77 14.68 28.85
CA GLY A 104 -11.22 13.48 28.14
C GLY A 104 -10.33 13.25 26.92
N ILE A 105 -9.67 12.10 26.85
CA ILE A 105 -8.93 11.67 25.66
C ILE A 105 -9.70 10.51 25.05
N LYS A 106 -10.12 10.64 23.79
CA LYS A 106 -10.74 9.55 23.05
C LYS A 106 -9.78 9.05 21.98
N LEU A 107 -9.49 7.75 22.06
CA LEU A 107 -8.77 7.03 21.04
C LEU A 107 -9.76 6.18 20.26
N GLN A 108 -9.78 6.31 18.94
CA GLN A 108 -10.40 5.36 18.06
C GLN A 108 -9.48 4.14 17.93
N ASP A 109 -10.08 2.95 18.10
CA ASP A 109 -9.40 1.64 18.01
C ASP A 109 -8.20 1.50 18.97
N GLY A 110 -8.13 2.32 20.01
CA GLY A 110 -7.07 2.29 21.04
C GLY A 110 -5.72 2.89 20.63
N TRP A 111 -5.60 3.44 19.42
CA TRP A 111 -4.33 4.00 18.92
C TRP A 111 -4.45 5.34 18.19
N ASN A 112 -5.60 5.65 17.59
CA ASN A 112 -5.79 6.86 16.81
C ASN A 112 -6.44 7.96 17.66
N LEU A 113 -5.73 9.05 17.93
CA LEU A 113 -6.29 10.16 18.69
C LEU A 113 -7.33 10.91 17.85
N THR A 114 -8.61 10.77 18.21
CA THR A 114 -9.71 11.43 17.49
C THR A 114 -10.25 12.65 18.23
N GLU A 115 -10.16 12.69 19.56
CA GLU A 115 -10.66 13.81 20.34
C GLU A 115 -9.83 14.02 21.61
N ILE A 116 -9.56 15.29 21.92
CA ILE A 116 -9.15 15.74 23.24
C ILE A 116 -10.21 16.74 23.71
N SER A 117 -11.07 16.33 24.62
CA SER A 117 -12.04 17.20 25.29
C SER A 117 -11.37 17.79 26.54
N GLN A 118 -11.22 19.11 26.64
CA GLN A 118 -10.78 19.77 27.87
C GLN A 118 -11.92 20.64 28.39
N GLU A 119 -12.57 20.21 29.47
CA GLU A 119 -13.45 21.07 30.24
C GLU A 119 -12.58 21.82 31.25
N LEU A 120 -12.08 22.97 30.82
CA LEU A 120 -11.48 23.97 31.71
C LEU A 120 -12.60 24.91 32.14
N ASP A 121 -12.73 25.14 33.45
CA ASP A 121 -13.73 26.07 33.99
C ASP A 121 -13.68 27.41 33.22
N SER A 122 -14.86 27.81 32.78
CA SER A 122 -15.19 28.50 31.52
C SER A 122 -14.81 29.98 31.40
N GLN A 123 -13.76 30.46 32.06
CA GLN A 123 -13.40 31.90 32.03
C GLN A 123 -12.19 32.29 31.18
N THR A 124 -11.61 31.37 30.41
CA THR A 124 -10.50 31.68 29.50
C THR A 124 -10.72 31.08 28.10
N ASP A 125 -11.57 31.73 27.31
CA ASP A 125 -11.83 31.48 25.88
C ASP A 125 -10.59 31.55 24.97
N GLU A 126 -9.43 31.94 25.52
CA GLU A 126 -8.18 32.08 24.76
C GLU A 126 -7.41 30.75 24.59
N ASN A 127 -7.63 29.75 25.45
CA ASN A 127 -6.85 28.50 25.39
C ASN A 127 -7.37 27.48 24.36
N THR A 128 -8.66 27.50 24.02
CA THR A 128 -9.24 26.61 22.98
C THR A 128 -8.67 26.88 21.59
N LYS A 129 -8.30 28.13 21.29
CA LYS A 129 -7.67 28.52 20.01
C LYS A 129 -6.27 27.94 19.81
N ALA A 130 -5.48 27.81 20.88
CA ALA A 130 -4.13 27.24 20.79
C ALA A 130 -4.16 25.75 20.44
N PHE A 131 -5.14 25.00 20.96
CA PHE A 131 -5.29 23.57 20.64
C PHE A 131 -5.86 23.32 19.24
N ALA A 132 -6.80 24.16 18.78
CA ALA A 132 -7.26 24.11 17.38
C ALA A 132 -6.10 24.38 16.40
N SER A 133 -5.17 25.27 16.75
CA SER A 133 -3.96 25.54 15.95
C SER A 133 -2.98 24.36 15.90
N LEU A 134 -2.88 23.57 16.97
CA LEU A 134 -2.03 22.36 17.01
C LEU A 134 -2.64 21.21 16.18
N LEU A 135 -3.96 21.01 16.28
CA LEU A 135 -4.69 20.02 15.48
C LEU A 135 -4.67 20.37 13.98
N SER A 136 -4.76 21.66 13.64
CA SER A 136 -4.65 22.11 12.24
C SER A 136 -3.20 22.11 11.72
N ALA A 137 -2.20 22.41 12.55
CA ALA A 137 -0.79 22.34 12.15
C ALA A 137 -0.30 20.92 11.82
N VAL A 138 -0.99 19.89 12.31
CA VAL A 138 -0.72 18.46 12.00
C VAL A 138 -1.65 17.94 10.88
N GLY A 139 -2.66 18.71 10.47
CA GLY A 139 -3.92 18.20 9.92
C GLY A 139 -4.32 18.57 8.49
N ASP A 140 -3.48 19.20 7.66
CA ASP A 140 -3.91 19.57 6.29
C ASP A 140 -4.05 18.37 5.32
N VAL A 141 -3.78 17.14 5.77
CA VAL A 141 -4.00 15.90 4.99
C VAL A 141 -4.57 14.77 5.85
N VAL A 142 -5.35 15.08 6.89
CA VAL A 142 -6.09 14.05 7.66
C VAL A 142 -7.57 14.37 7.58
N PRO A 143 -8.42 13.51 6.96
CA PRO A 143 -9.86 13.70 7.02
C PRO A 143 -10.29 13.51 8.48
N THR A 144 -10.52 14.60 9.19
CA THR A 144 -11.08 14.59 10.54
C THR A 144 -12.52 14.09 10.49
N SER A 145 -12.70 12.86 10.97
CA SER A 145 -13.97 12.17 11.17
C SER A 145 -14.71 12.77 12.36
N SER A 146 -15.36 13.93 12.17
CA SER A 146 -16.33 14.45 13.13
C SER A 146 -17.73 14.44 12.53
N GLY A 147 -18.49 13.39 12.85
CA GLY A 147 -19.95 13.37 12.72
C GLY A 147 -20.53 12.34 11.76
N GLY A 148 -20.84 11.15 12.28
CA GLY A 148 -22.09 10.43 12.00
C GLY A 148 -22.37 9.87 10.60
N ASP A 149 -21.59 10.18 9.57
CA ASP A 149 -21.75 9.56 8.27
C ASP A 149 -20.71 8.46 8.11
N ARG A 150 -21.15 7.25 7.77
CA ARG A 150 -20.25 6.14 7.42
C ARG A 150 -19.46 6.61 6.23
N THR A 151 -18.29 7.19 6.49
CA THR A 151 -17.38 7.67 5.46
C THR A 151 -17.06 6.45 4.64
N THR A 152 -17.70 6.34 3.49
CA THR A 152 -17.58 5.17 2.63
C THR A 152 -16.15 5.20 2.15
N THR A 153 -15.34 4.35 2.77
CA THR A 153 -13.95 4.19 2.39
C THR A 153 -13.90 4.00 0.88
N PRO A 154 -13.20 4.87 0.13
CA PRO A 154 -13.17 4.77 -1.31
C PRO A 154 -12.65 3.39 -1.67
N SER A 155 -13.49 2.63 -2.37
CA SER A 155 -13.15 1.29 -2.84
C SER A 155 -13.54 1.15 -4.30
N PHE A 156 -12.68 0.55 -5.09
CA PHE A 156 -12.93 0.31 -6.50
C PHE A 156 -12.36 -1.05 -6.91
N THR A 157 -12.98 -1.67 -7.90
CA THR A 157 -12.55 -2.96 -8.45
C THR A 157 -11.86 -2.75 -9.79
N VAL A 158 -10.73 -3.42 -9.97
CA VAL A 158 -9.95 -3.35 -11.22
C VAL A 158 -9.53 -4.75 -11.64
N PRO A 159 -9.46 -5.03 -12.96
CA PRO A 159 -8.79 -6.22 -13.43
C PRO A 159 -7.30 -6.14 -13.07
N ALA A 160 -6.72 -7.23 -12.61
CA ALA A 160 -5.33 -7.29 -12.19
C ALA A 160 -4.69 -8.64 -12.50
N ARG A 161 -3.38 -8.63 -12.79
CA ARG A 161 -2.56 -9.82 -12.95
C ARG A 161 -1.26 -9.66 -12.18
N ASN A 162 -0.79 -10.75 -11.55
CA ASN A 162 0.45 -10.77 -10.76
C ASN A 162 0.51 -9.70 -9.65
N VAL A 163 -0.63 -9.27 -9.10
CA VAL A 163 -0.68 -8.32 -7.99
C VAL A 163 -0.82 -9.08 -6.68
N PRO A 164 0.18 -9.03 -5.77
CA PRO A 164 0.06 -9.63 -4.45
C PRO A 164 -1.15 -9.09 -3.68
N ILE A 165 -1.90 -9.97 -3.02
CA ILE A 165 -2.96 -9.58 -2.11
C ILE A 165 -2.34 -9.10 -0.80
N GLY A 166 -2.85 -8.01 -0.22
CA GLY A 166 -2.36 -7.46 1.05
C GLY A 166 -2.34 -5.94 1.07
N PHE A 167 -1.49 -5.39 1.93
CA PHE A 167 -1.32 -3.96 2.11
C PHE A 167 -0.15 -3.40 1.32
N TYR A 168 -0.36 -2.18 0.84
CA TYR A 168 0.61 -1.43 0.09
C TYR A 168 0.78 -0.05 0.72
N GLU A 169 2.02 0.39 0.81
CA GLU A 169 2.42 1.68 1.33
C GLU A 169 2.80 2.61 0.17
N SER A 170 2.31 3.84 0.19
CA SER A 170 2.68 4.86 -0.80
C SER A 170 4.16 5.25 -0.65
N ILE A 171 4.90 5.24 -1.77
CA ILE A 171 6.29 5.70 -1.84
C ILE A 171 6.29 7.15 -2.32
N ILE A 172 6.60 8.07 -1.40
CA ILE A 172 6.67 9.50 -1.65
C ILE A 172 8.14 9.92 -1.60
N GLY A 173 8.61 10.61 -2.63
CA GLY A 173 9.96 11.16 -2.70
C GLY A 173 9.93 12.64 -3.12
N LEU A 174 11.09 13.27 -3.15
CA LEU A 174 11.25 14.61 -3.71
C LEU A 174 11.69 14.51 -5.17
N ASP A 175 11.23 15.41 -6.04
CA ASP A 175 11.75 15.54 -7.40
C ASP A 175 12.99 16.46 -7.45
N ALA A 176 13.54 16.67 -8.64
CA ALA A 176 14.71 17.55 -8.85
C ALA A 176 14.46 19.01 -8.42
N ARG A 177 13.21 19.42 -8.19
CA ARG A 177 12.82 20.76 -7.73
C ARG A 177 12.52 20.79 -6.22
N GLY A 178 12.69 19.65 -5.53
CA GLY A 178 12.34 19.51 -4.12
C GLY A 178 10.83 19.37 -3.87
N CYS A 179 10.02 19.14 -4.90
CA CYS A 179 8.58 18.93 -4.74
C CYS A 179 8.29 17.47 -4.37
N LYS A 180 7.40 17.24 -3.39
CA LYS A 180 6.93 15.89 -3.05
C LYS A 180 6.12 15.29 -4.20
N ARG A 181 6.45 14.06 -4.59
CA ARG A 181 5.74 13.28 -5.62
C ARG A 181 5.52 11.86 -5.15
N LEU A 182 4.36 11.30 -5.52
CA LEU A 182 4.07 9.87 -5.38
C LEU A 182 4.78 9.13 -6.53
N TYR A 183 5.70 8.25 -6.18
CA TYR A 183 6.43 7.42 -7.15
C TYR A 183 5.80 6.04 -7.33
N GLY A 184 4.99 5.59 -6.39
CA GLY A 184 4.29 4.30 -6.50
C GLY A 184 3.85 3.76 -5.16
N PHE A 185 3.69 2.44 -5.10
CA PHE A 185 3.20 1.72 -3.93
C PHE A 185 4.04 0.47 -3.69
N ARG A 186 4.64 0.33 -2.50
CA ARG A 186 5.41 -0.84 -2.11
C ARG A 186 4.52 -1.85 -1.39
N PHE A 187 4.63 -3.12 -1.75
CA PHE A 187 3.95 -4.21 -1.04
C PHE A 187 4.56 -4.43 0.36
N VAL A 188 3.69 -4.50 1.38
CA VAL A 188 4.08 -4.69 2.79
C VAL A 188 3.61 -6.06 3.33
N GLY A 189 2.72 -6.75 2.61
CA GLY A 189 2.17 -8.04 3.05
C GLY A 189 0.83 -7.92 3.77
N PHE A 190 0.46 -8.98 4.50
CA PHE A 190 -0.81 -9.05 5.26
C PHE A 190 -0.69 -8.49 6.68
N VAL A 191 0.53 -8.37 7.18
CA VAL A 191 0.82 -7.85 8.51
C VAL A 191 1.80 -6.70 8.33
N PRO A 192 1.34 -5.45 8.22
CA PRO A 192 2.23 -4.30 8.07
C PRO A 192 3.13 -4.07 9.31
N PHE A 193 2.96 -4.90 10.36
CA PHE A 193 3.56 -4.72 11.68
C PHE A 193 4.41 -5.90 12.15
N SER A 194 4.71 -6.89 11.30
CA SER A 194 5.54 -8.02 11.73
C SER A 194 6.93 -7.52 12.16
N GLY A 195 7.22 -7.62 13.46
CA GLY A 195 8.45 -7.15 14.07
C GLY A 195 9.71 -7.87 13.58
N CYS A 196 10.78 -7.08 13.47
CA CYS A 196 12.19 -7.38 13.17
C CYS A 196 12.53 -7.77 11.72
N PRO A 197 13.42 -7.00 11.04
CA PRO A 197 14.81 -6.86 11.49
C PRO A 197 15.08 -5.63 12.36
N LEU A 198 15.88 -5.83 13.41
CA LEU A 198 16.40 -4.83 14.36
C LEU A 198 17.27 -3.71 13.73
N ASN A 199 17.38 -3.69 12.40
CA ASN A 199 18.10 -2.70 11.60
C ASN A 199 17.33 -2.34 10.33
N MET A 200 16.01 -2.17 10.40
CA MET A 200 15.33 -1.39 9.37
C MET A 200 15.39 0.08 9.76
N GLY A 201 16.46 0.75 9.36
CA GLY A 201 16.45 2.21 9.32
C GLY A 201 15.22 2.62 8.50
N GLY A 202 14.22 3.22 9.16
CA GLY A 202 12.87 3.53 8.62
C GLY A 202 12.84 4.56 7.47
N SER A 203 13.95 4.69 6.75
CA SER A 203 14.17 5.62 5.66
C SER A 203 15.40 5.18 4.85
N GLN A 204 15.62 3.88 4.67
CA GLN A 204 16.53 3.47 3.60
C GLN A 204 15.93 3.95 2.28
N SER A 205 16.49 5.06 1.79
CA SER A 205 16.25 5.56 0.46
C SER A 205 16.79 4.51 -0.49
N ALA A 206 15.89 3.72 -1.04
CA ALA A 206 16.23 2.84 -2.14
C ALA A 206 16.26 3.70 -3.42
N CYS A 207 17.37 3.61 -4.13
CA CYS A 207 17.52 4.27 -5.43
C CYS A 207 16.70 3.50 -6.48
N CYS A 208 16.03 4.23 -7.38
CA CYS A 208 15.28 3.64 -8.48
C CYS A 208 16.16 2.79 -9.42
N ASP A 209 17.46 3.07 -9.46
CA ASP A 209 18.42 2.39 -10.32
C ASP A 209 19.08 1.15 -9.68
N ASP A 210 18.72 0.80 -8.44
CA ASP A 210 19.24 -0.42 -7.82
C ASP A 210 18.37 -1.62 -8.21
N PRO A 211 18.84 -2.52 -9.10
CA PRO A 211 18.09 -3.69 -9.53
C PRO A 211 17.85 -4.69 -8.37
N ASN A 212 18.62 -4.59 -7.28
CA ASN A 212 18.48 -5.43 -6.10
C ASN A 212 17.64 -4.78 -5.00
N SER A 213 17.11 -3.56 -5.22
CA SER A 213 16.32 -2.85 -4.22
C SER A 213 15.06 -3.62 -3.80
N GLY A 214 14.63 -4.60 -4.60
CA GLY A 214 13.40 -5.35 -4.37
C GLY A 214 12.18 -4.45 -4.30
N LEU A 215 12.29 -3.25 -4.90
CA LEU A 215 11.24 -2.26 -4.90
C LEU A 215 10.33 -2.46 -6.12
N TYR A 216 9.07 -2.66 -5.82
CA TYR A 216 8.02 -2.87 -6.80
C TYR A 216 6.94 -1.81 -6.59
N GLY A 217 6.27 -1.46 -7.67
CA GLY A 217 5.15 -0.55 -7.73
C GLY A 217 3.93 -1.18 -8.39
N LEU A 218 2.76 -0.57 -8.16
CA LEU A 218 1.55 -0.86 -8.92
C LEU A 218 1.50 0.06 -10.15
N SER A 219 1.29 -0.52 -11.33
CA SER A 219 1.13 0.20 -12.60
C SER A 219 -0.06 -0.37 -13.39
N PHE A 220 -0.46 0.31 -14.47
CA PHE A 220 -1.49 -0.16 -15.39
C PHE A 220 -0.87 -0.48 -16.75
N VAL A 221 -1.07 -1.71 -17.22
CA VAL A 221 -0.60 -2.20 -18.53
C VAL A 221 -1.80 -2.85 -19.22
N ASP A 222 -2.14 -2.36 -20.40
CA ASP A 222 -3.29 -2.82 -21.19
C ASP A 222 -4.62 -2.80 -20.41
N GLY A 223 -4.80 -1.79 -19.54
CA GLY A 223 -5.99 -1.63 -18.70
C GLY A 223 -6.06 -2.58 -17.50
N GLN A 224 -5.04 -3.42 -17.29
CA GLN A 224 -4.93 -4.29 -16.12
C GLN A 224 -3.90 -3.73 -15.13
N MET A 225 -4.22 -3.79 -13.84
CA MET A 225 -3.26 -3.46 -12.80
C MET A 225 -2.21 -4.57 -12.70
N VAL A 226 -0.94 -4.20 -12.68
CA VAL A 226 0.20 -5.10 -12.60
C VAL A 226 1.16 -4.63 -11.50
N PHE A 227 1.85 -5.59 -10.89
CA PHE A 227 2.92 -5.32 -9.95
C PHE A 227 4.25 -5.48 -10.68
N LEU A 228 5.00 -4.38 -10.82
CA LEU A 228 6.23 -4.32 -11.60
C LEU A 228 7.37 -3.73 -10.78
N PRO A 229 8.63 -4.12 -11.05
CA PRO A 229 9.80 -3.43 -10.49
C PRO A 229 9.76 -1.93 -10.78
N LEU A 230 10.19 -1.11 -9.83
CA LEU A 230 10.21 0.36 -9.98
C LEU A 230 11.13 0.82 -11.13
N SER A 231 12.21 0.08 -11.40
CA SER A 231 13.09 0.32 -12.55
C SER A 231 12.37 0.12 -13.88
N GLU A 232 11.58 -0.95 -14.02
CA GLU A 232 10.76 -1.18 -15.21
C GLU A 232 9.72 -0.08 -15.40
N MET A 233 9.05 0.33 -14.32
CA MET A 233 8.08 1.44 -14.35
C MET A 233 8.68 2.75 -14.84
N ALA A 234 9.94 3.04 -14.49
CA ALA A 234 10.64 4.25 -14.95
C ALA A 234 10.85 4.28 -16.48
N HIS A 235 10.90 3.11 -17.13
CA HIS A 235 11.04 2.97 -18.57
C HIS A 235 9.71 2.81 -19.31
N MET A 236 8.60 2.55 -18.60
CA MET A 236 7.28 2.53 -19.22
C MET A 236 6.83 3.96 -19.53
N ALA A 237 6.60 4.24 -20.82
CA ALA A 237 5.91 5.46 -21.20
C ALA A 237 4.54 5.48 -20.50
N ALA A 238 4.21 6.59 -19.83
CA ALA A 238 2.89 6.75 -19.22
C ALA A 238 1.83 6.60 -20.31
N ILE A 239 1.15 5.44 -20.34
CA ILE A 239 0.04 5.23 -21.25
C ILE A 239 -1.06 6.18 -20.77
N PRO A 240 -1.48 7.18 -21.56
CA PRO A 240 -2.57 8.04 -21.17
C PRO A 240 -3.78 7.16 -20.91
N ALA A 241 -4.41 7.33 -19.74
CA ALA A 241 -5.62 6.60 -19.39
C ALA A 241 -6.60 6.71 -20.57
N ALA A 242 -6.97 5.56 -21.16
CA ALA A 242 -7.95 5.55 -22.23
C ALA A 242 -9.19 6.32 -21.73
N PRO A 243 -9.73 7.26 -22.53
CA PRO A 243 -10.85 8.07 -22.10
C PRO A 243 -11.97 7.15 -21.63
N ASN A 244 -12.35 7.29 -20.36
CA ASN A 244 -13.40 6.47 -19.77
C ASN A 244 -14.67 6.66 -20.61
N PRO A 245 -15.18 5.60 -21.29
CA PRO A 245 -16.39 5.73 -22.11
C PRO A 245 -17.62 6.08 -21.26
N ASN A 246 -17.53 5.97 -19.93
CA ASN A 246 -18.56 6.36 -18.96
C ASN A 246 -18.22 7.64 -18.18
N GLY A 247 -17.24 8.43 -18.64
CA GLY A 247 -16.96 9.74 -18.06
C GLY A 247 -18.19 10.65 -18.16
N PRO A 248 -18.46 11.52 -17.17
CA PRO A 248 -19.63 12.39 -17.19
C PRO A 248 -19.58 13.29 -18.43
N ILE A 249 -20.46 13.00 -19.39
CA ILE A 249 -20.73 13.87 -20.53
C ILE A 249 -21.13 15.22 -19.93
N ALA A 250 -20.32 16.25 -20.19
CA ALA A 250 -20.66 17.63 -19.87
C ALA A 250 -22.04 17.92 -20.48
N ARG A 251 -23.06 18.05 -19.61
CA ARG A 251 -24.47 18.18 -20.00
C ARG A 251 -24.68 19.50 -20.76
N SER A 252 -24.82 19.42 -22.07
CA SER A 252 -25.65 20.35 -22.83
C SER A 252 -27.09 19.86 -22.78
N SER A 253 -27.97 20.67 -22.21
CA SER A 253 -29.37 20.34 -21.93
C SER A 253 -30.23 20.32 -23.20
N LYS A 254 -30.84 19.18 -23.53
CA LYS A 254 -32.22 19.12 -24.03
C LYS A 254 -32.82 17.72 -23.92
N ALA A 255 -34.10 17.70 -23.60
CA ALA A 255 -34.91 16.58 -23.17
C ALA A 255 -35.22 15.55 -24.26
N GLN A 256 -35.39 14.29 -23.85
CA GLN A 256 -36.58 13.42 -24.05
C GLN A 256 -36.20 11.94 -24.16
N GLY A 257 -37.07 11.09 -23.60
CA GLY A 257 -37.31 9.74 -24.12
C GLY A 257 -36.74 8.63 -23.26
N ALA A 258 -37.64 7.90 -22.61
CA ALA A 258 -37.37 6.62 -21.98
C ALA A 258 -37.00 5.57 -23.03
N ASP A 259 -36.00 4.74 -22.73
CA ASP A 259 -36.13 3.28 -22.87
C ASP A 259 -34.99 2.59 -22.12
N ARG A 260 -35.39 1.62 -21.28
CA ARG A 260 -34.52 0.90 -20.35
C ARG A 260 -34.25 -0.47 -20.96
N SER A 261 -33.19 -0.58 -21.76
CA SER A 261 -32.64 -1.86 -22.20
C SER A 261 -31.36 -2.16 -21.44
N SER A 262 -31.42 -3.20 -20.61
CA SER A 262 -30.30 -3.80 -19.92
C SER A 262 -29.26 -4.32 -20.91
N GLN A 263 -28.05 -3.75 -20.92
CA GLN A 263 -26.88 -4.38 -21.51
C GLN A 263 -26.01 -4.95 -20.38
N ALA A 264 -25.98 -6.28 -20.32
CA ALA A 264 -25.05 -7.05 -19.52
C ALA A 264 -23.63 -6.87 -20.07
N ALA A 265 -22.68 -6.59 -19.20
CA ALA A 265 -21.26 -6.70 -19.52
C ALA A 265 -20.93 -8.19 -19.68
N VAL A 266 -20.50 -8.55 -20.89
CA VAL A 266 -20.01 -9.88 -21.25
C VAL A 266 -18.69 -10.08 -20.52
N GLY A 267 -18.74 -10.76 -19.37
CA GLY A 267 -17.57 -11.45 -18.84
C GLY A 267 -17.26 -12.61 -19.77
N LEU A 268 -16.09 -12.60 -20.41
CA LEU A 268 -15.60 -13.77 -21.12
C LEU A 268 -15.43 -14.89 -20.07
N PRO A 269 -16.13 -16.03 -20.21
CA PRO A 269 -15.86 -17.19 -19.38
C PRO A 269 -14.40 -17.62 -19.57
N ALA A 270 -13.86 -18.46 -18.68
CA ALA A 270 -12.72 -19.30 -19.02
C ALA A 270 -13.18 -20.17 -20.20
N VAL A 271 -12.98 -19.65 -21.42
CA VAL A 271 -13.37 -20.31 -22.64
C VAL A 271 -12.50 -21.56 -22.67
N PRO A 272 -13.07 -22.77 -22.59
CA PRO A 272 -12.29 -23.98 -22.80
C PRO A 272 -11.55 -23.78 -24.11
N LEU A 273 -10.22 -23.83 -24.05
CA LEU A 273 -9.35 -23.53 -25.18
C LEU A 273 -9.76 -24.47 -26.32
N ALA A 274 -10.49 -23.91 -27.29
CA ALA A 274 -10.96 -24.65 -28.45
C ALA A 274 -9.72 -24.97 -29.29
N LEU A 275 -9.35 -26.25 -29.35
CA LEU A 275 -8.34 -26.72 -30.29
C LEU A 275 -8.91 -26.65 -31.72
N PRO A 276 -8.09 -26.32 -32.72
CA PRO A 276 -6.65 -26.07 -32.64
C PRO A 276 -6.31 -24.67 -32.10
N LEU A 277 -5.23 -24.60 -31.32
CA LEU A 277 -4.66 -23.34 -30.86
C LEU A 277 -4.18 -22.49 -32.03
N THR A 278 -4.40 -21.18 -31.95
CA THR A 278 -3.83 -20.23 -32.92
C THR A 278 -2.31 -20.12 -32.76
N ALA A 279 -1.61 -19.70 -33.82
CA ALA A 279 -0.16 -19.49 -33.78
C ALA A 279 0.27 -18.47 -32.71
N GLU A 280 -0.55 -17.45 -32.45
CA GLU A 280 -0.31 -16.44 -31.41
C GLU A 280 -0.41 -17.04 -30.01
N GLN A 281 -1.42 -17.89 -29.76
CA GLN A 281 -1.54 -18.58 -28.48
C GLN A 281 -0.38 -19.57 -28.25
N LEU A 282 0.06 -20.28 -29.30
CA LEU A 282 1.23 -21.16 -29.21
C LEU A 282 2.51 -20.37 -28.87
N ARG A 283 2.73 -19.21 -29.49
CA ARG A 283 3.85 -18.32 -29.14
C ARG A 283 3.78 -17.83 -27.69
N GLY A 284 2.59 -17.47 -27.21
CA GLY A 284 2.39 -17.11 -25.80
C GLY A 284 2.80 -18.23 -24.84
N ILE A 285 2.44 -19.48 -25.17
CA ILE A 285 2.85 -20.67 -24.40
C ILE A 285 4.38 -20.84 -24.45
N GLU A 286 5.01 -20.70 -25.61
CA GLU A 286 6.48 -20.80 -25.76
C GLU A 286 7.23 -19.81 -24.87
N GLU A 287 6.82 -18.53 -24.92
CA GLU A 287 7.47 -17.45 -24.18
C GLU A 287 7.31 -17.62 -22.67
N GLN A 288 6.09 -17.92 -22.19
CA GLN A 288 5.81 -18.10 -20.77
C GLN A 288 6.48 -19.35 -20.20
N LEU A 289 6.41 -20.48 -20.91
CA LEU A 289 7.05 -21.71 -20.47
C LEU A 289 8.57 -21.58 -20.45
N ARG A 290 9.16 -20.91 -21.45
CA ARG A 290 10.61 -20.63 -21.46
C ARG A 290 11.01 -19.76 -20.27
N ALA A 291 10.28 -18.69 -19.99
CA ALA A 291 10.55 -17.83 -18.83
C ALA A 291 10.51 -18.63 -17.52
N GLN A 292 9.48 -19.47 -17.34
CA GLN A 292 9.36 -20.33 -16.18
C GLN A 292 10.53 -21.31 -16.04
N LEU A 293 10.90 -22.03 -17.11
CA LEU A 293 11.98 -23.00 -17.05
C LEU A 293 13.35 -22.33 -16.81
N THR A 294 13.58 -21.15 -17.38
CA THR A 294 14.83 -20.39 -17.18
C THR A 294 14.96 -19.88 -15.73
N SER A 295 13.85 -19.71 -15.00
CA SER A 295 13.89 -19.35 -13.58
C SER A 295 14.32 -20.52 -12.67
N ILE A 296 14.17 -21.77 -13.13
CA ILE A 296 14.44 -22.98 -12.35
C ILE A 296 15.77 -23.62 -12.77
N PHE A 297 16.14 -23.51 -14.05
CA PHE A 297 17.31 -24.17 -14.63
C PHE A 297 18.23 -23.15 -15.28
N ASP A 298 19.53 -23.22 -14.99
CA ASP A 298 20.56 -22.27 -15.46
C ASP A 298 20.69 -22.21 -16.99
N SER A 299 20.29 -23.27 -17.71
CA SER A 299 20.38 -23.32 -19.16
C SER A 299 19.24 -24.12 -19.79
N ILE A 300 18.37 -23.41 -20.49
CA ILE A 300 17.29 -23.97 -21.33
C ILE A 300 17.48 -23.41 -22.73
N GLY A 301 17.40 -24.29 -23.74
CA GLY A 301 17.49 -23.90 -25.14
C GLY A 301 16.18 -23.32 -25.67
N GLU A 302 15.96 -23.51 -26.96
CA GLU A 302 14.71 -23.12 -27.61
C GLU A 302 13.53 -23.99 -27.13
N VAL A 303 12.39 -23.34 -26.87
CA VAL A 303 11.10 -23.98 -26.57
C VAL A 303 10.18 -23.70 -27.76
N ARG A 304 9.61 -24.75 -28.35
CA ARG A 304 8.62 -24.64 -29.44
C ARG A 304 7.34 -25.37 -29.08
N ALA A 305 6.20 -24.76 -29.31
CA ALA A 305 4.88 -25.36 -29.15
C ALA A 305 4.23 -25.47 -30.53
N MET A 306 3.72 -26.65 -30.85
CA MET A 306 2.99 -26.90 -32.09
C MET A 306 1.70 -27.64 -31.81
N SER A 307 0.65 -27.29 -32.55
CA SER A 307 -0.61 -28.03 -32.51
C SER A 307 -0.54 -29.16 -33.56
N ILE A 308 -0.70 -30.40 -33.11
CA ILE A 308 -0.75 -31.59 -33.96
C ILE A 308 -2.08 -32.28 -33.70
N GLY A 309 -3.04 -32.05 -34.59
CA GLY A 309 -4.42 -32.52 -34.41
C GLY A 309 -5.06 -31.86 -33.19
N ASP A 310 -5.48 -32.68 -32.24
CA ASP A 310 -6.07 -32.29 -30.94
C ASP A 310 -5.02 -32.25 -29.81
N ARG A 311 -3.72 -32.29 -30.13
CA ARG A 311 -2.63 -32.33 -29.16
C ARG A 311 -1.71 -31.13 -29.29
N ILE A 312 -1.11 -30.73 -28.17
CA ILE A 312 -0.05 -29.72 -28.15
C ILE A 312 1.27 -30.46 -27.95
N GLN A 313 2.13 -30.45 -28.96
CA GLN A 313 3.48 -30.97 -28.79
C GLN A 313 4.41 -29.80 -28.43
N VAL A 314 5.08 -29.91 -27.28
CA VAL A 314 6.07 -28.94 -26.82
C VAL A 314 7.45 -29.56 -26.93
N ARG A 315 8.31 -28.97 -27.76
CA ARG A 315 9.70 -29.39 -27.93
C ARG A 315 10.63 -28.45 -27.21
N ILE A 316 11.47 -29.00 -26.34
CA ILE A 316 12.43 -28.22 -25.54
C ILE A 316 13.84 -28.69 -25.89
N GLN A 317 14.71 -27.78 -26.33
CA GLN A 317 16.12 -28.08 -26.51
C GLN A 317 16.83 -28.05 -25.15
N VAL A 318 17.46 -29.17 -24.78
CA VAL A 318 18.14 -29.32 -23.49
C VAL A 318 19.65 -29.47 -23.72
N PRO A 319 20.50 -28.68 -23.04
CA PRO A 319 21.94 -28.85 -23.08
C PRO A 319 22.36 -30.26 -22.63
N ALA A 320 23.40 -30.82 -23.24
CA ALA A 320 23.81 -32.20 -22.99
C ALA A 320 24.22 -32.47 -21.52
N ALA A 321 24.62 -31.44 -20.78
CA ALA A 321 25.01 -31.54 -19.37
C ALA A 321 23.83 -31.58 -18.40
N THR A 322 22.62 -31.23 -18.84
CA THR A 322 21.47 -31.05 -17.95
C THR A 322 20.61 -32.32 -17.94
N PRO A 323 20.25 -32.86 -16.77
CA PRO A 323 19.39 -34.04 -16.70
C PRO A 323 18.00 -33.71 -17.30
N PRO A 324 17.49 -34.52 -18.25
CA PRO A 324 16.27 -34.20 -18.98
C PRO A 324 14.99 -34.32 -18.11
N LEU A 325 14.97 -35.27 -17.16
CA LEU A 325 13.75 -35.63 -16.44
C LEU A 325 13.17 -34.50 -15.57
N PRO A 326 13.97 -33.72 -14.79
CA PRO A 326 13.45 -32.58 -14.04
C PRO A 326 12.81 -31.49 -14.93
N ILE A 327 13.40 -31.19 -16.08
CA ILE A 327 12.88 -30.21 -17.03
C ILE A 327 11.54 -30.68 -17.59
N GLN A 328 11.45 -31.95 -17.97
CA GLN A 328 10.20 -32.53 -18.49
C GLN A 328 9.08 -32.40 -17.47
N ARG A 329 9.32 -32.76 -16.21
CA ARG A 329 8.31 -32.67 -15.14
C ARG A 329 7.88 -31.23 -14.86
N ALA A 330 8.82 -30.29 -14.79
CA ALA A 330 8.52 -28.88 -14.58
C ALA A 330 7.66 -28.32 -15.72
N ALA A 331 7.99 -28.67 -16.97
CA ALA A 331 7.20 -28.27 -18.12
C ALA A 331 5.79 -28.87 -18.11
N GLN A 332 5.67 -30.16 -17.79
CA GLN A 332 4.37 -30.84 -17.70
C GLN A 332 3.48 -30.23 -16.60
N ALA A 333 4.04 -29.98 -15.42
CA ALA A 333 3.32 -29.35 -14.31
C ALA A 333 2.81 -27.95 -14.70
N TRP A 334 3.67 -27.13 -15.30
CA TRP A 334 3.27 -25.80 -15.75
C TRP A 334 2.16 -25.83 -16.81
N LEU A 335 2.26 -26.73 -17.80
CA LEU A 335 1.24 -26.90 -18.84
C LEU A 335 -0.10 -27.35 -18.24
N GLN A 336 -0.06 -28.25 -17.26
CA GLN A 336 -1.25 -28.72 -16.55
C GLN A 336 -1.93 -27.58 -15.77
N ASP A 337 -1.16 -26.79 -15.03
CA ASP A 337 -1.68 -25.72 -14.18
C ASP A 337 -2.25 -24.55 -14.99
N ASN A 338 -1.63 -24.20 -16.11
CA ASN A 338 -1.98 -22.99 -16.88
C ASN A 338 -3.02 -23.24 -17.97
N LEU A 339 -3.01 -24.43 -18.60
CA LEU A 339 -3.97 -24.73 -19.66
C LEU A 339 -5.23 -25.41 -19.12
N GLY A 340 -5.20 -25.95 -17.90
CA GLY A 340 -6.38 -26.52 -17.24
C GLY A 340 -6.98 -27.73 -17.95
N VAL A 341 -6.29 -28.27 -18.97
CA VAL A 341 -6.74 -29.42 -19.74
C VAL A 341 -5.90 -30.64 -19.36
N SER A 342 -6.54 -31.66 -18.81
CA SER A 342 -5.96 -32.98 -18.53
C SER A 342 -5.75 -33.82 -19.80
N GLN A 343 -5.98 -33.27 -21.00
CA GLN A 343 -5.78 -33.95 -22.27
C GLN A 343 -4.55 -33.42 -23.03
N ALA A 344 -3.63 -34.37 -23.23
CA ALA A 344 -2.86 -34.59 -24.46
C ALA A 344 -1.82 -33.55 -24.90
N PHE A 345 -1.06 -32.96 -23.98
CA PHE A 345 0.24 -32.38 -24.34
C PHE A 345 1.36 -33.42 -24.26
N ASP A 346 2.27 -33.41 -25.23
CA ASP A 346 3.48 -34.23 -25.24
C ASP A 346 4.71 -33.32 -25.16
N VAL A 347 5.54 -33.53 -24.14
CA VAL A 347 6.79 -32.79 -23.97
C VAL A 347 7.95 -33.64 -24.50
N GLU A 348 8.49 -33.24 -25.66
CA GLU A 348 9.65 -33.88 -26.28
C GLU A 348 10.93 -33.09 -25.97
N LEU A 349 11.92 -33.77 -25.40
CA LEU A 349 13.23 -33.17 -25.14
C LEU A 349 14.17 -33.46 -26.30
N ALA A 350 14.56 -32.43 -27.03
CA ALA A 350 15.53 -32.52 -28.11
C ALA A 350 16.95 -32.37 -27.54
N ASN A 351 17.72 -33.46 -27.57
CA ASN A 351 19.16 -33.39 -27.31
C ASN A 351 19.88 -33.09 -28.63
N PRO A 352 20.59 -31.95 -28.75
CA PRO A 352 21.25 -31.56 -30.00
C PRO A 352 22.26 -32.61 -30.50
N LEU A 353 22.85 -33.40 -29.60
CA LEU A 353 23.84 -34.41 -29.98
C LEU A 353 23.25 -35.62 -30.71
N ARG A 354 21.94 -35.89 -30.58
CA ARG A 354 21.29 -37.04 -31.24
C ARG A 354 20.81 -36.75 -32.66
N GLN A 355 20.62 -35.49 -33.05
CA GLN A 355 20.10 -35.15 -34.38
C GLN A 355 21.11 -35.43 -35.50
N ASN A 356 22.41 -35.27 -35.23
CA ASN A 356 23.47 -35.52 -36.22
C ASN A 356 23.70 -37.02 -36.51
N ALA A 357 23.20 -37.93 -35.67
CA ALA A 357 23.37 -39.37 -35.86
C ALA A 357 22.32 -40.02 -36.79
N ARG A 358 21.27 -39.28 -37.20
CA ARG A 358 20.21 -39.78 -38.09
C ARG A 358 20.35 -39.36 -39.56
N MET A 359 21.35 -38.53 -39.89
CA MET A 359 21.62 -38.08 -41.27
C MET A 359 22.84 -38.78 -41.92
N LYS A 360 23.33 -39.84 -41.30
CA LYS A 360 24.26 -40.82 -41.90
C LYS A 360 23.57 -42.17 -41.90
#